data_AF-A0A8H5TMK1-F1
#
_entry.id   AF-A0A8H5TMK1-F1
#
_cell.length_a   1.000
_cell.length_b   1.000
_cell.length_c   1.000
_cell.angle_alpha   90.00
_cell.angle_beta   90.00
_cell.angle_gamma   90.00
#
_symmetry.space_group_name_H-M   'P 1'
#
loop_
_entity.id
_entity.type
_entity.pdbx_description
1 polymer ?
#
loop_
_entity_poly.entity_id
_entity_poly.type
_entity_poly.pdbx_seq_one_letter_code
_entity_poly.pdbx_strand_id
1 'polypeptide(L)'
;MSERVVPQTSDSAPVTGLAELLAHLTELHEPGNESAPLNNKLFDDVELQLTPSNIPIIQPTLLPPLTSLLKTTTQDPGSLSVVFSLTTKLLSPFSFTQCLSLGGAESLVSALQSPLPGANLLALNIIHKSASSPTEVDSLASLPEVVEELLRIWLNSPDADVGGRSTRVLGSLLETDCDIIPDTTMSNGVNGTGQAETQLMKRRVPGHASLWRLVIWDRHYLELIVSLCRPAIINRQATFAQDRLLRLIPRLTALHPRAMAISPFPDLFPLPEYADESLGHGLLQWAALSMVDTSDVLMHQTLIVFYESFVSIMRIAGDSLDKDAIVRNVVKAATSQDQELKQALKTLPDRTIQEEAEPLARYISRILD
;
A
#
# COMPACT_ATOMS: atom_id res chain seq x y z
N MET A 1 -33.29 52.69 -5.50
CA MET A 1 -31.88 52.41 -5.82
C MET A 1 -31.36 51.49 -4.73
N SER A 2 -31.37 50.18 -4.98
CA SER A 2 -30.91 49.18 -4.02
C SER A 2 -29.42 48.97 -4.26
N GLU A 3 -28.61 49.31 -3.27
CA GLU A 3 -27.18 49.04 -3.26
C GLU A 3 -26.95 47.53 -3.37
N ARG A 4 -26.21 47.18 -4.41
CA ARG A 4 -25.78 45.82 -4.69
C ARG A 4 -24.58 45.56 -3.78
N VAL A 5 -24.83 44.91 -2.63
CA VAL A 5 -23.77 44.40 -1.77
C VAL A 5 -23.01 43.34 -2.55
N VAL A 6 -21.80 43.70 -2.99
CA VAL A 6 -20.83 42.75 -3.56
C VAL A 6 -20.26 41.96 -2.39
N PRO A 7 -20.30 40.61 -2.39
CA PRO A 7 -19.63 39.83 -1.36
C PRO A 7 -18.14 40.10 -1.45
N GLN A 8 -17.55 40.65 -0.39
CA GLN A 8 -16.11 40.72 -0.25
C GLN A 8 -15.55 39.30 -0.28
N THR A 9 -14.58 39.06 -1.15
CA THR A 9 -13.75 37.87 -1.17
C THR A 9 -13.20 37.64 0.23
N SER A 10 -13.57 36.50 0.83
CA SER A 10 -13.17 36.10 2.17
C SER A 10 -11.64 36.14 2.31
N ASP A 11 -11.15 37.01 3.20
CA ASP A 11 -9.78 37.02 3.70
C ASP A 11 -9.39 35.61 4.18
N SER A 12 -8.46 34.96 3.48
CA SER A 12 -7.78 33.80 4.07
C SER A 12 -6.95 34.33 5.24
N ALA A 13 -7.13 33.78 6.43
CA ALA A 13 -6.35 34.17 7.61
C ALA A 13 -4.84 34.21 7.27
N PRO A 14 -4.15 35.34 7.53
CA PRO A 14 -2.73 35.47 7.23
C PRO A 14 -1.93 34.43 8.02
N VAL A 15 -1.03 33.71 7.35
CA VAL A 15 -0.15 32.73 8.00
C VAL A 15 1.04 33.48 8.59
N THR A 16 1.10 33.48 9.93
CA THR A 16 2.18 34.13 10.69
C THR A 16 3.46 33.31 10.53
N GLY A 17 4.60 33.96 10.33
CA GLY A 17 5.89 33.26 10.15
C GLY A 17 6.20 32.89 8.70
N LEU A 18 5.29 33.13 7.75
CA LEU A 18 5.48 32.74 6.34
C LEU A 18 6.64 33.49 5.68
N ALA A 19 6.77 34.79 5.93
CA ALA A 19 7.84 35.60 5.36
C ALA A 19 9.21 35.20 5.94
N GLU A 20 9.24 34.90 7.24
CA GLU A 20 10.41 34.42 7.96
C GLU A 20 10.84 33.04 7.47
N LEU A 21 9.88 32.12 7.24
CA LEU A 21 10.17 30.81 6.66
C LEU A 21 10.73 30.95 5.23
N LEU A 22 10.16 31.83 4.41
CA LEU A 22 10.68 32.09 3.06
C LEU A 22 12.09 32.68 3.07
N ALA A 23 12.36 33.62 3.97
CA ALA A 23 13.70 34.17 4.15
C ALA A 23 14.69 33.09 4.57
N HIS A 24 14.31 32.24 5.53
CA HIS A 24 15.14 31.12 5.97
C HIS A 24 15.39 30.10 4.85
N LEU A 25 14.36 29.75 4.07
CA LEU A 25 14.54 28.88 2.90
C LEU A 25 15.48 29.51 1.87
N THR A 26 15.43 30.83 1.69
CA THR A 26 16.34 31.53 0.77
C THR A 26 17.79 31.43 1.25
N GLU A 27 18.03 31.69 2.54
CA GLU A 27 19.35 31.56 3.17
C GLU A 27 19.93 30.15 3.01
N LEU A 28 19.11 29.10 3.18
CA LEU A 28 19.53 27.71 3.01
C LEU A 28 19.94 27.35 1.58
N HIS A 29 19.51 28.11 0.57
CA HIS A 29 19.91 27.92 -0.82
C HIS A 29 21.15 28.75 -1.20
N GLU A 30 21.65 29.62 -0.32
CA GLU A 30 22.87 30.38 -0.61
C GLU A 30 24.11 29.46 -0.60
N PRO A 31 25.05 29.63 -1.55
CA PRO A 31 26.27 28.83 -1.60
C PRO A 31 27.06 28.92 -0.28
N GLY A 32 27.41 27.77 0.31
CA GLY A 32 28.11 27.70 1.59
C GLY A 32 27.19 27.46 2.81
N ASN A 33 25.87 27.47 2.64
CA ASN A 33 24.89 27.18 3.70
C ASN A 33 24.30 25.77 3.62
N GLU A 34 24.92 24.84 2.89
CA GLU A 34 24.35 23.50 2.65
C GLU A 34 24.16 22.69 3.95
N SER A 35 24.95 23.01 4.97
CA SER A 35 24.90 22.41 6.32
C SER A 35 24.31 23.35 7.39
N ALA A 36 23.75 24.51 7.01
CA ALA A 36 23.15 25.44 7.97
C ALA A 36 21.89 24.83 8.62
N PRO A 37 21.73 24.89 9.95
CA PRO A 37 20.68 24.16 10.64
C PRO A 37 19.28 24.67 10.27
N LEU A 38 18.34 23.74 10.09
CA LEU A 38 16.93 24.06 9.91
C LEU A 38 16.32 24.66 11.18
N ASN A 39 15.56 25.74 11.01
CA ASN A 39 14.74 26.29 12.08
C ASN A 39 13.39 25.56 12.12
N ASN A 40 13.37 24.37 12.73
CA ASN A 40 12.19 23.49 12.78
C ASN A 40 10.93 24.19 13.28
N LYS A 41 11.07 25.13 14.23
CA LYS A 41 9.93 25.90 14.76
C LYS A 41 9.22 26.70 13.67
N LEU A 42 9.95 27.29 12.72
CA LEU A 42 9.33 28.03 11.61
C LEU A 42 8.50 27.11 10.71
N PHE A 43 8.98 25.89 10.45
CA PHE A 43 8.24 24.89 9.67
C PHE A 43 6.98 24.47 10.42
N ASP A 44 7.10 24.10 11.70
CA ASP A 44 5.98 23.65 12.52
C ASP A 44 4.90 24.74 12.68
N ASP A 45 5.32 25.98 13.02
CA ASP A 45 4.40 27.10 13.22
C ASP A 45 3.60 27.41 11.94
N VAL A 46 4.27 27.41 10.78
CA VAL A 46 3.60 27.61 9.49
C VAL A 46 2.70 26.42 9.15
N GLU A 47 3.18 25.19 9.33
CA GLU A 47 2.43 23.98 9.01
C GLU A 47 1.12 23.90 9.82
N LEU A 48 1.16 24.20 11.12
CA LEU A 48 -0.01 24.19 12.01
C LEU A 48 -1.14 25.14 11.55
N GLN A 49 -0.78 26.23 10.88
CA GLN A 49 -1.72 27.24 10.37
C GLN A 49 -2.28 26.88 8.97
N LEU A 50 -1.73 25.87 8.29
CA LEU A 50 -2.20 25.47 6.97
C LEU A 50 -3.56 24.74 7.05
N THR A 51 -4.51 25.25 6.27
CA THR A 51 -5.88 24.75 6.11
C THR A 51 -6.20 24.51 4.64
N PRO A 52 -7.23 23.70 4.31
CA PRO A 52 -7.64 23.51 2.92
C PRO A 52 -7.96 24.81 2.16
N SER A 53 -8.33 25.89 2.86
CA SER A 53 -8.66 27.18 2.24
C SER A 53 -7.44 28.05 1.94
N ASN A 54 -6.38 28.00 2.74
CA ASN A 54 -5.18 28.83 2.53
C ASN A 54 -4.05 28.11 1.79
N ILE A 55 -4.03 26.77 1.76
CA ILE A 55 -3.02 25.98 1.04
C ILE A 55 -2.91 26.44 -0.42
N PRO A 56 -3.99 26.53 -1.23
CA PRO A 56 -3.87 26.92 -2.63
C PRO A 56 -3.24 28.31 -2.86
N ILE A 57 -3.33 29.20 -1.88
CA ILE A 57 -2.79 30.57 -1.94
C ILE A 57 -1.28 30.57 -1.65
N ILE A 58 -0.85 29.77 -0.67
CA ILE A 58 0.53 29.75 -0.16
C ILE A 58 1.43 28.83 -0.98
N GLN A 59 0.85 27.75 -1.47
CA GLN A 59 1.54 26.66 -2.15
C GLN A 59 2.42 27.10 -3.33
N PRO A 60 2.02 28.04 -4.23
CA PRO A 60 2.90 28.50 -5.32
C PRO A 60 4.20 29.14 -4.83
N THR A 61 4.19 29.70 -3.61
CA THR A 61 5.35 30.41 -3.04
C THR A 61 6.25 29.47 -2.23
N LEU A 62 5.66 28.57 -1.42
CA LEU A 62 6.45 27.67 -0.56
C LEU A 62 6.93 26.40 -1.26
N LEU A 63 6.14 25.83 -2.17
CA LEU A 63 6.44 24.51 -2.72
C LEU A 63 7.74 24.48 -3.55
N PRO A 64 8.04 25.47 -4.42
CA PRO A 64 9.29 25.47 -5.18
C PRO A 64 10.57 25.45 -4.32
N PRO A 65 10.77 26.35 -3.34
CA PRO A 65 11.98 26.33 -2.51
C PRO A 65 12.06 25.06 -1.63
N LEU A 66 10.94 24.55 -1.12
CA LEU A 66 10.95 23.28 -0.37
C LEU A 66 11.41 22.10 -1.24
N THR A 67 10.89 22.02 -2.47
CA THR A 67 11.26 20.94 -3.41
C THR A 67 12.73 21.05 -3.82
N SER A 68 13.23 22.26 -4.01
CA SER A 68 14.64 22.52 -4.30
C SER A 68 15.54 22.11 -3.13
N LEU A 69 15.16 22.44 -1.89
CA LEU A 69 15.88 22.04 -0.69
C LEU A 69 15.96 20.51 -0.59
N LEU A 70 14.84 19.80 -0.76
CA LEU A 70 14.79 18.34 -0.72
C LEU A 70 15.70 17.66 -1.77
N LYS A 71 16.00 18.33 -2.88
CA LYS A 71 16.87 17.82 -3.96
C LYS A 71 18.36 18.09 -3.76
N THR A 72 18.70 19.11 -2.97
CA THR A 72 20.08 19.66 -2.91
C THR A 72 20.72 19.54 -1.54
N THR A 73 19.92 19.31 -0.50
CA THR A 73 20.38 19.32 0.89
C THR A 73 21.27 18.11 1.24
N THR A 74 22.24 18.35 2.12
CA THR A 74 23.11 17.31 2.73
C THR A 74 22.86 17.17 4.24
N GLN A 75 21.76 17.75 4.72
CA GLN A 75 21.36 17.73 6.14
C GLN A 75 21.15 16.32 6.68
N ASP A 76 21.21 16.18 8.00
CA ASP A 76 20.86 14.93 8.68
C ASP A 76 19.42 14.49 8.35
N PRO A 77 19.17 13.19 8.12
CA PRO A 77 17.84 12.65 7.82
C PRO A 77 16.73 13.06 8.79
N GLY A 78 17.05 13.15 10.09
CA GLY A 78 16.09 13.52 11.13
C GLY A 78 15.67 14.98 11.04
N SER A 79 16.59 15.87 10.67
CA SER A 79 16.32 17.31 10.51
C SER A 79 15.39 17.62 9.34
N LEU A 80 15.38 16.78 8.29
CA LEU A 80 14.54 16.97 7.11
C LEU A 80 13.07 16.57 7.30
N SER A 81 12.72 15.93 8.41
CA SER A 81 11.35 15.47 8.71
C SER A 81 10.30 16.58 8.61
N VAL A 82 10.59 17.77 9.14
CA VAL A 82 9.71 18.95 9.07
C VAL A 82 9.50 19.45 7.64
N VAL A 83 10.53 19.33 6.79
CA VAL A 83 10.45 19.69 5.36
C VAL A 83 9.55 18.71 4.61
N PHE A 84 9.69 17.40 4.88
CA PHE A 84 8.83 16.36 4.30
C PHE A 84 7.37 16.50 4.75
N SER A 85 7.12 16.82 6.02
CA SER A 85 5.77 17.02 6.56
C SER A 85 5.06 18.18 5.88
N LEU A 86 5.69 19.36 5.89
CA LEU A 86 5.16 20.56 5.26
C LEU A 86 4.93 20.36 3.75
N THR A 87 5.89 19.74 3.05
CA THR A 87 5.77 19.43 1.62
C THR A 87 4.60 18.49 1.35
N THR A 88 4.43 17.44 2.16
CA THR A 88 3.29 16.52 2.06
C THR A 88 1.97 17.26 2.23
N LYS A 89 1.88 18.16 3.21
CA LYS A 89 0.68 18.96 3.48
C LYS A 89 0.35 19.90 2.32
N LEU A 90 1.35 20.58 1.76
CA LEU A 90 1.20 21.48 0.60
C LEU A 90 0.82 20.73 -0.68
N LEU A 91 1.23 19.47 -0.85
CA LEU A 91 0.84 18.63 -1.98
C LEU A 91 -0.53 17.96 -1.78
N SER A 92 -1.14 18.06 -0.59
CA SER A 92 -2.41 17.39 -0.29
C SER A 92 -3.56 17.67 -1.28
N PRO A 93 -3.79 18.89 -1.82
CA PRO A 93 -4.91 19.14 -2.73
C PRO A 93 -4.68 18.64 -4.16
N PHE A 94 -3.44 18.28 -4.52
CA PHE A 94 -3.13 17.85 -5.88
C PHE A 94 -3.56 16.41 -6.18
N SER A 95 -3.97 16.16 -7.42
CA SER A 95 -4.05 14.81 -7.99
C SER A 95 -2.66 14.22 -8.20
N PHE A 96 -2.57 12.93 -8.53
CA PHE A 96 -1.30 12.30 -8.86
C PHE A 96 -0.70 12.90 -10.13
N THR A 97 -1.51 13.06 -11.18
CA THR A 97 -1.10 13.73 -12.44
C THR A 97 -0.60 15.17 -12.24
N GLN A 98 -1.21 15.93 -11.32
CA GLN A 98 -0.72 17.27 -10.95
C GLN A 98 0.61 17.23 -10.21
N CYS A 99 0.83 16.26 -9.31
CA CYS A 99 2.15 16.09 -8.68
C CYS A 99 3.22 15.69 -9.71
N LEU A 100 2.88 14.82 -10.66
CA LEU A 100 3.78 14.42 -11.75
C LEU A 100 4.21 15.60 -12.61
N SER A 101 3.32 16.55 -12.91
CA SER A 101 3.68 17.71 -13.73
C SER A 101 4.68 18.66 -13.06
N LEU A 102 4.83 18.60 -11.73
CA LEU A 102 5.78 19.41 -10.97
C LEU A 102 7.19 18.80 -10.91
N GLY A 103 7.29 17.48 -10.78
CA GLY A 103 8.57 16.79 -10.52
C GLY A 103 8.99 15.78 -11.58
N GLY A 104 8.06 15.28 -12.39
CA GLY A 104 8.26 14.17 -13.31
C GLY A 104 8.40 12.81 -12.61
N ALA A 105 8.40 11.74 -13.42
CA ALA A 105 8.58 10.37 -12.96
C ALA A 105 9.95 10.13 -12.31
N GLU A 106 11.01 10.73 -12.86
CA GLU A 106 12.40 10.61 -12.34
C GLU A 106 12.52 11.09 -10.89
N SER A 107 11.79 12.14 -10.50
CA SER A 107 11.79 12.61 -9.10
C SER A 107 11.13 11.59 -8.17
N LEU A 108 10.10 10.86 -8.62
CA LEU A 108 9.48 9.80 -7.82
C LEU A 108 10.39 8.59 -7.68
N VAL A 109 11.01 8.15 -8.77
CA VAL A 109 12.02 7.09 -8.75
C VAL A 109 13.15 7.43 -7.79
N SER A 110 13.72 8.64 -7.90
CA SER A 110 14.79 9.10 -7.01
C SER A 110 14.36 9.15 -5.54
N ALA A 111 13.11 9.59 -5.28
CA ALA A 111 12.58 9.64 -3.92
C ALA A 111 12.27 8.26 -3.33
N LEU A 112 11.85 7.28 -4.15
CA LEU A 112 11.71 5.89 -3.74
C LEU A 112 13.07 5.24 -3.45
N GLN A 113 14.08 5.49 -4.28
CA GLN A 113 15.43 4.94 -4.10
C GLN A 113 16.23 5.63 -2.98
N SER A 114 15.76 6.77 -2.48
CA SER A 114 16.44 7.52 -1.43
C SER A 114 16.59 6.70 -0.15
N PRO A 115 17.73 6.78 0.55
CA PRO A 115 17.90 6.14 1.85
C PRO A 115 17.11 6.84 2.97
N LEU A 116 16.48 7.99 2.68
CA LEU A 116 15.72 8.78 3.65
C LEU A 116 14.27 8.28 3.71
N PRO A 117 13.79 7.74 4.86
CA PRO A 117 12.41 7.27 4.99
C PRO A 117 11.38 8.36 4.66
N GLY A 118 11.65 9.62 5.01
CA GLY A 118 10.78 10.76 4.69
C GLY A 118 10.60 10.98 3.18
N ALA A 119 11.65 10.74 2.37
CA ALA A 119 11.56 10.83 0.91
C ALA A 119 10.72 9.68 0.34
N ASN A 120 10.91 8.45 0.84
CA ASN A 120 10.11 7.31 0.41
C ASN A 120 8.63 7.52 0.77
N LEU A 121 8.35 7.98 1.98
CA LEU A 121 6.98 8.25 2.44
C LEU A 121 6.32 9.38 1.66
N LEU A 122 7.05 10.42 1.29
CA LEU A 122 6.56 11.48 0.40
C LEU A 122 6.20 10.91 -0.98
N ALA A 123 7.08 10.10 -1.58
CA ALA A 123 6.82 9.45 -2.86
C ALA A 123 5.60 8.52 -2.79
N LEU A 124 5.48 7.71 -1.74
CA LEU A 124 4.33 6.84 -1.50
C LEU A 124 3.04 7.64 -1.30
N ASN A 125 3.09 8.80 -0.64
CA ASN A 125 1.94 9.69 -0.51
C ASN A 125 1.50 10.27 -1.86
N ILE A 126 2.44 10.62 -2.73
CA ILE A 126 2.15 11.09 -4.08
C ILE A 126 1.54 9.95 -4.91
N ILE A 127 2.18 8.77 -4.93
CA ILE A 127 1.70 7.59 -5.65
C ILE A 127 0.31 7.18 -5.19
N HIS A 128 0.03 7.20 -3.88
CA HIS A 128 -1.27 6.84 -3.33
C HIS A 128 -2.41 7.73 -3.85
N LYS A 129 -2.15 8.98 -4.25
CA LYS A 129 -3.17 9.84 -4.87
C LYS A 129 -3.75 9.23 -6.15
N SER A 130 -3.00 8.35 -6.84
CA SER A 130 -3.53 7.67 -8.01
C SER A 130 -4.65 6.68 -7.69
N ALA A 131 -4.75 6.19 -6.46
CA ALA A 131 -5.87 5.36 -6.00
C ALA A 131 -7.21 6.12 -5.94
N SER A 132 -7.24 7.42 -6.21
CA SER A 132 -8.46 8.23 -6.23
C SER A 132 -9.42 7.89 -7.38
N SER A 133 -8.91 7.35 -8.51
CA SER A 133 -9.74 6.93 -9.64
C SER A 133 -8.99 5.94 -10.54
N PRO A 134 -9.69 5.08 -11.31
CA PRO A 134 -9.05 4.19 -12.29
C PRO A 134 -8.17 4.93 -13.31
N THR A 135 -8.59 6.13 -13.77
CA THR A 135 -7.82 6.94 -14.74
C THR A 135 -6.49 7.43 -14.16
N GLU A 136 -6.44 7.76 -12.88
CA GLU A 136 -5.17 8.13 -12.24
C GLU A 136 -4.27 6.91 -12.04
N VAL A 137 -4.84 5.71 -11.79
CA VAL A 137 -4.06 4.47 -11.77
C VAL A 137 -3.52 4.11 -13.16
N ASP A 138 -4.27 4.33 -14.25
CA ASP A 138 -3.73 4.19 -15.60
C ASP A 138 -2.54 5.12 -15.84
N SER A 139 -2.62 6.36 -15.33
CA SER A 139 -1.54 7.32 -15.43
C SER A 139 -0.29 6.80 -14.72
N LEU A 140 -0.43 6.16 -13.55
CA LEU A 140 0.68 5.49 -12.86
C LEU A 140 1.18 4.26 -13.64
N ALA A 141 0.28 3.43 -14.16
CA ALA A 141 0.64 2.24 -14.94
C ALA A 141 1.37 2.58 -16.24
N SER A 142 1.19 3.80 -16.76
CA SER A 142 1.97 4.31 -17.91
C SER A 142 3.43 4.65 -17.58
N LEU A 143 3.83 4.57 -16.31
CA LEU A 143 5.17 4.84 -15.79
C LEU A 143 5.77 3.56 -15.16
N PRO A 144 6.16 2.56 -15.98
CA PRO A 144 6.60 1.25 -15.49
C PRO A 144 7.80 1.33 -14.53
N GLU A 145 8.72 2.28 -14.73
CA GLU A 145 9.85 2.53 -13.84
C GLU A 145 9.45 2.93 -12.42
N VAL A 146 8.35 3.68 -12.28
CA VAL A 146 7.81 4.06 -10.96
C VAL A 146 7.14 2.86 -10.29
N VAL A 147 6.43 2.03 -11.07
CA VAL A 147 5.80 0.80 -10.58
C VAL A 147 6.84 -0.22 -10.12
N GLU A 148 7.91 -0.39 -10.89
CA GLU A 148 9.01 -1.29 -10.53
C GLU A 148 9.67 -0.87 -9.20
N GLU A 149 9.99 0.42 -9.05
CA GLU A 149 10.57 0.93 -7.80
C GLU A 149 9.59 0.87 -6.62
N LEU A 150 8.28 1.04 -6.85
CA LEU A 150 7.27 0.81 -5.82
C LEU A 150 7.31 -0.63 -5.30
N LEU A 151 7.45 -1.64 -6.17
CA LEU A 151 7.58 -3.04 -5.76
C LEU A 151 8.90 -3.30 -5.02
N ARG A 152 10.00 -2.71 -5.48
CA ARG A 152 11.30 -2.80 -4.80
C ARG A 152 11.23 -2.24 -3.39
N ILE A 153 10.69 -1.03 -3.21
CA ILE A 153 10.55 -0.40 -1.89
C ILE A 153 9.56 -1.15 -1.02
N TRP A 154 8.48 -1.67 -1.60
CA TRP A 154 7.52 -2.48 -0.86
C TRP A 154 8.18 -3.72 -0.24
N LEU A 155 8.91 -4.51 -1.03
CA LEU A 155 9.43 -5.79 -0.56
C LEU A 155 10.82 -5.68 0.10
N ASN A 156 11.62 -4.67 -0.24
CA ASN A 156 13.04 -4.58 0.18
C ASN A 156 13.36 -3.40 1.11
N SER A 157 12.39 -2.54 1.47
CA SER A 157 12.68 -1.44 2.40
C SER A 157 13.01 -1.97 3.81
N PRO A 158 14.12 -1.52 4.44
CA PRO A 158 14.46 -1.89 5.81
C PRO A 158 13.64 -1.12 6.85
N ASP A 159 12.99 -0.01 6.45
CA ASP A 159 12.16 0.81 7.33
C ASP A 159 10.74 0.23 7.41
N ALA A 160 10.26 0.02 8.64
CA ALA A 160 8.97 -0.63 8.89
C ALA A 160 7.78 0.23 8.44
N ASP A 161 7.87 1.55 8.60
CA ASP A 161 6.81 2.47 8.23
C ASP A 161 6.71 2.61 6.71
N VAL A 162 7.86 2.70 6.03
CA VAL A 162 7.94 2.69 4.57
C VAL A 162 7.35 1.38 4.02
N GLY A 163 7.83 0.23 4.50
CA GLY A 163 7.33 -1.07 4.06
C GLY A 163 5.83 -1.25 4.28
N GLY A 164 5.34 -0.91 5.48
CA GLY A 164 3.91 -0.97 5.82
C GLY A 164 3.05 0.01 5.03
N ARG A 165 3.56 1.23 4.76
CA ARG A 165 2.88 2.20 3.88
C ARG A 165 2.81 1.69 2.45
N SER A 166 3.88 1.11 1.91
CA SER A 166 3.90 0.52 0.57
C SER A 166 2.88 -0.59 0.40
N THR A 167 2.74 -1.50 1.37
CA THR A 167 1.70 -2.56 1.35
C THR A 167 0.30 -1.96 1.21
N ARG A 168 0.00 -0.91 2.00
CA ARG A 168 -1.31 -0.23 1.95
C ARG A 168 -1.52 0.50 0.63
N VAL A 169 -0.51 1.20 0.14
CA VAL A 169 -0.57 1.93 -1.15
C VAL A 169 -0.83 0.94 -2.29
N LEU A 170 -0.02 -0.11 -2.42
CA LEU A 170 -0.20 -1.10 -3.48
C LEU A 170 -1.58 -1.77 -3.42
N GLY A 171 -2.05 -2.12 -2.21
CA GLY A 171 -3.40 -2.67 -2.04
C GLY A 171 -4.51 -1.71 -2.48
N SER A 172 -4.42 -0.42 -2.14
CA SER A 172 -5.39 0.59 -2.59
C SER A 172 -5.35 0.80 -4.10
N LEU A 173 -4.17 0.78 -4.71
CA LEU A 173 -4.03 0.93 -6.16
C LEU A 173 -4.66 -0.24 -6.92
N LEU A 174 -4.32 -1.48 -6.53
CA LEU A 174 -4.88 -2.68 -7.15
C LEU A 174 -6.39 -2.81 -6.87
N GLU A 175 -6.86 -2.38 -5.70
CA GLU A 175 -8.31 -2.32 -5.46
C GLU A 175 -9.02 -1.33 -6.37
N THR A 176 -8.49 -0.11 -6.51
CA THR A 176 -9.05 0.90 -7.41
C THR A 176 -9.02 0.45 -8.87
N ASP A 177 -7.99 -0.28 -9.29
CA ASP A 177 -7.78 -0.72 -10.67
C ASP A 177 -8.41 -2.08 -11.03
N CYS A 178 -8.85 -2.89 -10.06
CA CYS A 178 -9.47 -4.19 -10.31
C CYS A 178 -10.57 -4.07 -11.39
N ASP A 179 -10.71 -4.96 -12.35
CA ASP A 179 -11.76 -4.86 -13.38
C ASP A 179 -13.09 -5.51 -12.93
N ILE A 180 -13.05 -6.30 -11.85
CA ILE A 180 -14.23 -6.96 -11.28
C ILE A 180 -14.92 -6.05 -10.26
N ILE A 181 -16.23 -5.90 -10.35
CA ILE A 181 -17.03 -5.29 -9.27
C ILE A 181 -17.41 -6.41 -8.29
N PRO A 182 -16.99 -6.34 -7.01
CA PRO A 182 -17.42 -7.33 -6.03
C PRO A 182 -18.93 -7.26 -5.86
N ASP A 183 -19.63 -8.40 -5.95
CA ASP A 183 -21.08 -8.52 -5.73
C ASP A 183 -21.51 -8.28 -4.26
N THR A 184 -20.62 -7.71 -3.44
CA THR A 184 -20.82 -7.59 -1.99
C THR A 184 -21.90 -6.57 -1.63
N THR A 185 -23.07 -7.07 -1.24
CA THR A 185 -24.05 -6.40 -0.38
C THR A 185 -23.52 -6.32 1.06
N MET A 186 -22.44 -5.57 1.32
CA MET A 186 -21.97 -5.41 2.71
C MET A 186 -23.04 -4.68 3.54
N SER A 187 -23.62 -5.38 4.52
CA SER A 187 -24.34 -4.73 5.63
C SER A 187 -23.34 -3.88 6.42
N ASN A 188 -23.76 -2.69 6.84
CA ASN A 188 -22.93 -1.79 7.64
C ASN A 188 -22.59 -2.45 8.99
N GLY A 189 -21.38 -2.99 9.13
CA GLY A 189 -20.77 -3.28 10.42
C GLY A 189 -20.28 -1.97 11.04
N VAL A 190 -20.95 -1.56 12.11
CA VAL A 190 -20.75 -0.30 12.84
C VAL A 190 -19.41 -0.30 13.60
N ASN A 191 -18.65 0.79 13.45
CA ASN A 191 -17.57 1.29 14.32
C ASN A 191 -16.99 0.32 15.36
N GLY A 192 -15.88 -0.33 15.00
CA GLY A 192 -14.88 -0.84 15.95
C GLY A 192 -13.54 -0.16 15.69
N THR A 193 -13.04 0.62 16.65
CA THR A 193 -11.71 1.22 16.62
C THR A 193 -10.65 0.12 16.71
N GLY A 194 -10.24 -0.42 15.57
CA GLY A 194 -9.16 -1.40 15.46
C GLY A 194 -9.18 -2.10 14.10
N GLN A 195 -8.08 -1.97 13.34
CA GLN A 195 -7.81 -2.61 12.04
C GLN A 195 -8.54 -2.02 10.82
N ALA A 196 -7.93 -0.97 10.25
CA ALA A 196 -8.30 -0.38 8.96
C ALA A 196 -7.81 -1.20 7.73
N GLU A 197 -7.40 -2.47 7.92
CA GLU A 197 -6.75 -3.27 6.85
C GLU A 197 -7.72 -4.18 6.07
N THR A 198 -8.98 -4.30 6.50
CA THR A 198 -9.94 -5.32 6.00
C THR A 198 -11.20 -4.76 5.35
N GLN A 199 -11.32 -3.44 5.17
CA GLN A 199 -12.48 -2.85 4.48
C GLN A 199 -12.25 -2.80 2.97
N LEU A 200 -12.84 -3.74 2.24
CA LEU A 200 -13.02 -3.64 0.79
C LEU A 200 -14.05 -2.52 0.52
N MET A 201 -13.65 -1.51 -0.24
CA MET A 201 -14.51 -0.39 -0.60
C MET A 201 -15.59 -0.82 -1.59
N LYS A 202 -16.82 -0.36 -1.36
CA LYS A 202 -17.91 -0.50 -2.33
C LYS A 202 -17.63 0.38 -3.54
N ARG A 203 -17.04 -0.19 -4.58
CA ARG A 203 -16.81 0.49 -5.84
C ARG A 203 -18.02 0.38 -6.77
N ARG A 204 -18.39 1.49 -7.42
CA ARG A 204 -19.54 1.57 -8.34
C ARG A 204 -19.18 1.37 -9.82
N VAL A 205 -17.90 1.51 -10.16
CA VAL A 205 -17.38 1.48 -11.54
C VAL A 205 -16.18 0.55 -11.56
N PRO A 206 -16.05 -0.37 -12.54
CA PRO A 206 -14.88 -1.22 -12.63
C PRO A 206 -13.64 -0.39 -12.94
N GLY A 207 -12.48 -0.87 -12.51
CA GLY A 207 -11.18 -0.35 -12.92
C GLY A 207 -10.80 -0.87 -14.30
N HIS A 208 -9.58 -0.55 -14.75
CA HIS A 208 -9.11 -0.89 -16.10
C HIS A 208 -8.11 -2.05 -16.13
N ALA A 209 -7.79 -2.62 -14.96
CA ALA A 209 -6.79 -3.67 -14.77
C ALA A 209 -5.43 -3.32 -15.39
N SER A 210 -5.08 -2.04 -15.51
CA SER A 210 -3.81 -1.61 -16.10
C SER A 210 -2.63 -1.93 -15.19
N LEU A 211 -2.78 -1.69 -13.89
CA LEU A 211 -1.79 -2.05 -12.89
C LEU A 211 -1.83 -3.55 -12.56
N TRP A 212 -3.00 -4.18 -12.57
CA TRP A 212 -3.10 -5.65 -12.45
C TRP A 212 -2.30 -6.35 -13.55
N ARG A 213 -2.41 -5.88 -14.79
CA ARG A 213 -1.62 -6.41 -15.91
C ARG A 213 -0.13 -6.33 -15.67
N LEU A 214 0.37 -5.24 -15.11
CA LEU A 214 1.78 -5.12 -14.75
C LEU A 214 2.16 -6.01 -13.56
N VAL A 215 1.45 -5.94 -12.45
CA VAL A 215 1.91 -6.54 -11.19
C VAL A 215 1.63 -8.05 -11.12
N ILE A 216 0.53 -8.52 -11.71
CA ILE A 216 0.01 -9.89 -11.52
C ILE A 216 0.07 -10.74 -12.80
N TRP A 217 0.08 -10.11 -13.99
CA TRP A 217 0.06 -10.84 -15.27
C TRP A 217 1.27 -10.57 -16.18
N ASP A 218 2.22 -9.76 -15.72
CA ASP A 218 3.49 -9.56 -16.44
C ASP A 218 4.61 -10.35 -15.76
N ARG A 219 5.40 -11.03 -16.58
CA ARG A 219 6.46 -11.93 -16.11
C ARG A 219 7.55 -11.19 -15.35
N HIS A 220 7.95 -10.01 -15.82
CA HIS A 220 9.07 -9.25 -15.25
C HIS A 220 8.78 -8.85 -13.79
N TYR A 221 7.58 -8.35 -13.53
CA TYR A 221 7.17 -7.93 -12.19
C TYR A 221 6.97 -9.13 -11.25
N LEU A 222 6.45 -10.24 -11.76
CA LEU A 222 6.35 -11.47 -10.96
C LEU A 222 7.72 -12.05 -10.63
N GLU A 223 8.66 -12.08 -11.57
CA GLU A 223 10.06 -12.47 -11.32
C GLU A 223 10.69 -11.58 -10.25
N LEU A 224 10.45 -10.27 -10.30
CA LEU A 224 10.90 -9.34 -9.26
C LEU A 224 10.32 -9.71 -7.89
N ILE A 225 9.00 -9.90 -7.77
CA ILE A 225 8.35 -10.29 -6.51
C ILE A 225 8.93 -11.60 -5.97
N VAL A 226 9.04 -12.62 -6.81
CA VAL A 226 9.58 -13.94 -6.44
C VAL A 226 11.03 -13.82 -5.98
N SER A 227 11.87 -13.08 -6.71
CA SER A 227 13.29 -12.92 -6.38
C SER A 227 13.53 -12.21 -5.04
N LEU A 228 12.66 -11.26 -4.68
CA LEU A 228 12.75 -10.51 -3.41
C LEU A 228 12.21 -11.31 -2.23
N CYS A 229 11.14 -12.09 -2.45
CA CYS A 229 10.55 -12.92 -1.39
C CYS A 229 11.31 -14.23 -1.16
N ARG A 230 11.93 -14.80 -2.20
CA ARG A 230 12.67 -16.07 -2.10
C ARG A 230 14.00 -16.02 -2.87
N PRO A 231 14.94 -15.18 -2.44
CA PRO A 231 16.30 -15.19 -2.98
C PRO A 231 17.01 -16.52 -2.68
N ALA A 232 18.11 -16.78 -3.37
CA ALA A 232 18.91 -18.00 -3.19
C ALA A 232 19.37 -18.22 -1.73
N ILE A 233 19.57 -17.13 -0.98
CA ILE A 233 19.85 -17.14 0.45
C ILE A 233 18.77 -16.32 1.15
N ILE A 234 17.90 -17.00 1.89
CA ILE A 234 16.86 -16.34 2.70
C ILE A 234 17.55 -15.63 3.86
N ASN A 235 17.42 -14.30 3.88
CA ASN A 235 17.91 -13.44 4.94
C ASN A 235 16.73 -12.71 5.61
N ARG A 236 17.02 -11.88 6.61
CA ARG A 236 16.00 -11.10 7.32
C ARG A 236 15.14 -10.23 6.40
N GLN A 237 15.69 -9.68 5.32
CA GLN A 237 14.92 -8.85 4.38
C GLN A 237 13.94 -9.70 3.56
N ALA A 238 14.35 -10.90 3.15
CA ALA A 238 13.45 -11.86 2.49
C ALA A 238 12.27 -12.24 3.41
N THR A 239 12.52 -12.51 4.69
CA THR A 239 11.48 -12.74 5.70
C THR A 239 10.48 -11.57 5.78
N PHE A 240 10.96 -10.32 5.75
CA PHE A 240 10.08 -9.15 5.72
C PHE A 240 9.30 -9.02 4.39
N ALA A 241 9.93 -9.32 3.26
CA ALA A 241 9.26 -9.36 1.96
C ALA A 241 8.12 -10.39 1.96
N GLN A 242 8.38 -11.59 2.49
CA GLN A 242 7.41 -12.67 2.64
C GLN A 242 6.22 -12.24 3.52
N ASP A 243 6.47 -11.70 4.72
CA ASP A 243 5.40 -11.18 5.59
C ASP A 243 4.55 -10.10 4.89
N ARG A 244 5.19 -9.15 4.20
CA ARG A 244 4.48 -8.08 3.47
C ARG A 244 3.62 -8.61 2.33
N LEU A 245 4.12 -9.59 1.57
CA LEU A 245 3.35 -10.24 0.51
C LEU A 245 2.15 -11.01 1.09
N LEU A 246 2.38 -11.78 2.16
CA LEU A 246 1.31 -12.53 2.85
C LEU A 246 0.22 -11.59 3.39
N ARG A 247 0.54 -10.39 3.86
CA ARG A 247 -0.46 -9.40 4.29
C ARG A 247 -1.33 -8.87 3.15
N LEU A 248 -0.81 -8.83 1.92
CA LEU A 248 -1.54 -8.27 0.78
C LEU A 248 -2.44 -9.31 0.08
N ILE A 249 -1.99 -10.56 0.00
CA ILE A 249 -2.66 -11.63 -0.76
C ILE A 249 -4.14 -11.83 -0.40
N PRO A 250 -4.56 -11.84 0.88
CA PRO A 250 -5.97 -12.02 1.22
C PRO A 250 -6.88 -10.97 0.59
N ARG A 251 -6.49 -9.70 0.65
CA ARG A 251 -7.24 -8.59 0.05
C ARG A 251 -7.32 -8.73 -1.46
N LEU A 252 -6.21 -9.04 -2.14
CA LEU A 252 -6.19 -9.22 -3.59
C LEU A 252 -6.99 -10.44 -4.05
N THR A 253 -6.95 -11.53 -3.28
CA THR A 253 -7.74 -12.73 -3.57
C THR A 253 -9.23 -12.46 -3.43
N ALA A 254 -9.64 -11.61 -2.48
CA ALA A 254 -11.04 -11.23 -2.32
C ALA A 254 -11.54 -10.41 -3.52
N LEU A 255 -10.67 -9.58 -4.09
CA LEU A 255 -10.97 -8.74 -5.25
C LEU A 255 -11.03 -9.56 -6.55
N HIS A 256 -10.02 -10.40 -6.78
CA HIS A 256 -9.89 -11.14 -8.03
C HIS A 256 -9.34 -12.57 -7.79
N PRO A 257 -10.15 -13.52 -7.28
CA PRO A 257 -9.69 -14.85 -6.88
C PRO A 257 -8.94 -15.60 -7.99
N ARG A 258 -9.49 -15.57 -9.22
CA ARG A 258 -8.89 -16.27 -10.37
C ARG A 258 -7.52 -15.71 -10.77
N ALA A 259 -7.32 -14.40 -10.74
CA ALA A 259 -6.03 -13.77 -11.09
C ALA A 259 -4.93 -14.17 -10.11
N MET A 260 -5.29 -14.33 -8.83
CA MET A 260 -4.36 -14.76 -7.80
C MET A 260 -4.06 -16.26 -7.86
N ALA A 261 -5.03 -17.07 -8.32
CA ALA A 261 -4.95 -18.52 -8.33
C ALA A 261 -4.35 -19.13 -9.61
N ILE A 262 -4.38 -18.40 -10.73
CA ILE A 262 -3.95 -18.90 -12.03
C ILE A 262 -3.02 -17.88 -12.66
N SER A 263 -1.77 -18.29 -12.90
CA SER A 263 -0.80 -17.48 -13.62
C SER A 263 -0.53 -18.04 -15.03
N PRO A 264 -0.29 -17.16 -16.03
CA PRO A 264 0.28 -17.59 -17.31
C PRO A 264 1.74 -18.06 -17.21
N PHE A 265 2.42 -17.85 -16.07
CA PHE A 265 3.82 -18.20 -15.83
C PHE A 265 3.97 -19.17 -14.65
N PRO A 266 3.42 -20.39 -14.74
CA PRO A 266 3.48 -21.36 -13.64
C PRO A 266 4.91 -21.74 -13.25
N ASP A 267 5.88 -21.65 -14.16
CA ASP A 267 7.29 -21.91 -13.88
C ASP A 267 7.90 -21.01 -12.80
N LEU A 268 7.31 -19.83 -12.56
CA LEU A 268 7.74 -18.92 -11.49
C LEU A 268 7.26 -19.33 -10.09
N PHE A 269 6.30 -20.24 -10.00
CA PHE A 269 5.53 -20.52 -8.80
C PHE A 269 5.65 -21.98 -8.35
N PRO A 270 6.87 -22.53 -8.18
CA PRO A 270 7.03 -23.95 -7.87
C PRO A 270 6.23 -24.34 -6.62
N LEU A 271 5.44 -25.41 -6.76
CA LEU A 271 4.57 -25.96 -5.74
C LEU A 271 5.17 -27.25 -5.16
N PRO A 272 4.78 -27.66 -3.94
CA PRO A 272 5.32 -28.88 -3.34
C PRO A 272 4.74 -30.13 -4.02
N GLU A 273 5.43 -31.26 -3.92
CA GLU A 273 5.04 -32.51 -4.63
C GLU A 273 3.65 -33.03 -4.25
N TYR A 274 3.15 -32.68 -3.06
CA TYR A 274 1.80 -33.07 -2.61
C TYR A 274 0.69 -32.17 -3.17
N ALA A 275 1.03 -31.11 -3.91
CA ALA A 275 0.05 -30.26 -4.57
C ALA A 275 -0.58 -31.00 -5.76
N ASP A 276 -1.90 -31.13 -5.73
CA ASP A 276 -2.69 -31.66 -6.84
C ASP A 276 -2.89 -30.61 -7.94
N GLU A 277 -3.14 -31.06 -9.18
CA GLU A 277 -3.41 -30.21 -10.33
C GLU A 277 -4.63 -29.28 -10.12
N SER A 278 -5.58 -29.70 -9.30
CA SER A 278 -6.79 -28.94 -8.96
C SER A 278 -6.54 -27.70 -8.10
N LEU A 279 -5.34 -27.55 -7.53
CA LEU A 279 -4.97 -26.46 -6.64
C LEU A 279 -4.87 -25.10 -7.34
N GLY A 280 -4.62 -25.11 -8.65
CA GLY A 280 -4.19 -23.93 -9.40
C GLY A 280 -2.68 -23.70 -9.29
N HIS A 281 -2.17 -22.74 -10.06
CA HIS A 281 -0.74 -22.46 -10.16
C HIS A 281 -0.54 -20.96 -10.33
N GLY A 282 -0.57 -20.25 -9.22
CA GLY A 282 -0.45 -18.79 -9.18
C GLY A 282 0.20 -18.30 -7.90
N LEU A 283 0.26 -16.97 -7.78
CA LEU A 283 0.92 -16.28 -6.67
C LEU A 283 0.34 -16.67 -5.31
N LEU A 284 -0.99 -16.90 -5.23
CA LEU A 284 -1.65 -17.35 -4.00
C LEU A 284 -1.12 -18.71 -3.55
N GLN A 285 -1.13 -19.71 -4.42
CA GLN A 285 -0.73 -21.08 -4.09
C GLN A 285 0.75 -21.11 -3.67
N TRP A 286 1.60 -20.44 -4.44
CA TRP A 286 3.03 -20.40 -4.15
C TRP A 286 3.31 -19.70 -2.82
N ALA A 287 2.72 -18.53 -2.55
CA ALA A 287 2.92 -17.82 -1.30
C ALA A 287 2.45 -18.63 -0.09
N ALA A 288 1.31 -19.30 -0.24
CA ALA A 288 0.65 -20.03 0.84
C ALA A 288 1.32 -21.40 1.14
N LEU A 289 1.92 -22.06 0.14
CA LEU A 289 2.40 -23.45 0.28
C LEU A 289 3.89 -23.64 0.07
N SER A 290 4.61 -22.66 -0.52
CA SER A 290 5.99 -22.88 -0.95
C SER A 290 6.93 -21.74 -0.63
N MET A 291 6.48 -20.49 -0.64
CA MET A 291 7.33 -19.33 -0.45
C MET A 291 8.06 -19.36 0.90
N VAL A 292 7.33 -19.75 1.95
CA VAL A 292 7.83 -19.76 3.33
C VAL A 292 8.51 -21.08 3.66
N ASP A 293 9.70 -21.01 4.25
CA ASP A 293 10.33 -22.16 4.90
C ASP A 293 9.72 -22.35 6.30
N THR A 294 8.91 -23.39 6.46
CA THR A 294 8.22 -23.69 7.72
C THR A 294 9.13 -24.30 8.79
N SER A 295 10.40 -24.58 8.48
CA SER A 295 11.39 -24.95 9.51
C SER A 295 11.80 -23.76 10.37
N ASP A 296 11.63 -22.53 9.88
CA ASP A 296 11.70 -21.30 10.68
C ASP A 296 10.37 -21.13 11.43
N VAL A 297 10.41 -21.34 12.75
CA VAL A 297 9.24 -21.27 13.64
C VAL A 297 8.55 -19.91 13.59
N LEU A 298 9.29 -18.81 13.48
CA LEU A 298 8.68 -17.47 13.41
C LEU A 298 7.94 -17.28 12.10
N MET A 299 8.51 -17.77 11.00
CA MET A 299 7.86 -17.71 9.69
C MET A 299 6.68 -18.66 9.57
N HIS A 300 6.74 -19.83 10.21
CA HIS A 300 5.62 -20.74 10.32
C HIS A 300 4.44 -20.10 11.07
N GLN A 301 4.71 -19.40 12.18
CA GLN A 301 3.69 -18.60 12.89
C GLN A 301 3.10 -17.49 12.00
N THR A 302 3.93 -16.78 11.23
CA THR A 302 3.46 -15.80 10.24
C THR A 302 2.52 -16.44 9.21
N LEU A 303 2.84 -17.64 8.74
CA LEU A 303 1.99 -18.37 7.78
C LEU A 303 0.64 -18.77 8.40
N ILE A 304 0.63 -19.18 9.67
CA ILE A 304 -0.62 -19.46 10.40
C ILE A 304 -1.49 -18.21 10.50
N VAL A 305 -0.92 -17.06 10.89
CA VAL A 305 -1.63 -15.77 10.96
C VAL A 305 -2.16 -15.36 9.58
N PHE A 306 -1.40 -15.63 8.51
CA PHE A 306 -1.85 -15.44 7.14
C PHE A 306 -3.12 -16.25 6.85
N TYR A 307 -3.13 -17.56 7.15
CA TYR A 307 -4.28 -18.41 6.87
C TYR A 307 -5.51 -18.03 7.68
N GLU A 308 -5.35 -17.63 8.94
CA GLU A 308 -6.45 -17.12 9.76
C GLU A 308 -7.08 -15.87 9.17
N SER A 309 -6.23 -14.91 8.75
CA SER A 309 -6.66 -13.69 8.09
C SER A 309 -7.31 -14.00 6.74
N PHE A 310 -6.70 -14.89 5.96
CA PHE A 310 -7.18 -15.34 4.66
C PHE A 310 -8.60 -15.91 4.76
N VAL A 311 -8.81 -16.91 5.61
CA VAL A 311 -10.12 -17.54 5.82
C VAL A 311 -11.16 -16.54 6.32
N SER A 312 -10.77 -15.65 7.24
CA SER A 312 -11.68 -14.63 7.79
C SER A 312 -12.16 -13.63 6.72
N ILE A 313 -11.25 -13.19 5.85
CA ILE A 313 -11.56 -12.27 4.74
C ILE A 313 -12.36 -12.99 3.66
N MET A 314 -11.97 -14.21 3.26
CA MET A 314 -12.64 -14.96 2.21
C MET A 314 -14.10 -15.26 2.57
N ARG A 315 -14.40 -15.52 3.84
CA ARG A 315 -15.77 -15.72 4.33
C ARG A 315 -16.68 -14.53 4.00
N ILE A 316 -16.18 -13.30 4.11
CA ILE A 316 -16.97 -12.08 3.92
C ILE A 316 -16.89 -11.50 2.50
N ALA A 317 -15.96 -12.00 1.66
CA ALA A 317 -15.68 -11.48 0.31
C ALA A 317 -16.75 -11.79 -0.76
N GLY A 318 -18.03 -11.94 -0.37
CA GLY A 318 -19.15 -12.28 -1.28
C GLY A 318 -19.13 -13.74 -1.75
N ASP A 319 -20.27 -14.31 -2.11
CA ASP A 319 -20.36 -15.73 -2.48
C ASP A 319 -20.01 -15.95 -3.95
N SER A 320 -19.00 -16.78 -4.21
CA SER A 320 -18.62 -17.26 -5.54
C SER A 320 -18.13 -18.70 -5.43
N LEU A 321 -18.68 -19.59 -6.27
CA LEU A 321 -18.28 -21.00 -6.29
C LEU A 321 -16.80 -21.17 -6.62
N ASP A 322 -16.28 -20.35 -7.53
CA ASP A 322 -14.87 -20.38 -7.91
C ASP A 322 -13.95 -19.98 -6.75
N LYS A 323 -14.30 -18.90 -6.06
CA LYS A 323 -13.56 -18.43 -4.87
C LYS A 323 -13.55 -19.52 -3.80
N ASP A 324 -14.71 -20.07 -3.47
CA ASP A 324 -14.82 -21.10 -2.43
C ASP A 324 -14.05 -22.38 -2.80
N ALA A 325 -14.00 -22.75 -4.08
CA ALA A 325 -13.16 -23.85 -4.55
C ALA A 325 -11.67 -23.56 -4.39
N ILE A 326 -11.21 -22.37 -4.80
CA ILE A 326 -9.80 -21.93 -4.64
C ILE A 326 -9.39 -21.96 -3.17
N VAL A 327 -10.21 -21.37 -2.29
CA VAL A 327 -9.92 -21.30 -0.85
C VAL A 327 -9.87 -22.69 -0.24
N ARG A 328 -10.86 -23.54 -0.54
CA ARG A 328 -10.88 -24.94 -0.09
C ARG A 328 -9.61 -25.67 -0.50
N ASN A 329 -9.22 -25.60 -1.77
CA ASN A 329 -8.09 -26.35 -2.29
C ASN A 329 -6.79 -25.91 -1.62
N VAL A 330 -6.55 -24.60 -1.47
CA VAL A 330 -5.35 -24.06 -0.82
C VAL A 330 -5.30 -24.42 0.67
N VAL A 331 -6.41 -24.29 1.40
CA VAL A 331 -6.46 -24.58 2.84
C VAL A 331 -6.32 -26.08 3.11
N LYS A 332 -6.95 -26.95 2.29
CA LYS A 332 -6.80 -28.40 2.40
C LYS A 332 -5.38 -28.85 2.13
N ALA A 333 -4.75 -28.34 1.08
CA ALA A 333 -3.37 -28.68 0.76
C ALA A 333 -2.44 -28.33 1.94
N ALA A 334 -2.58 -27.14 2.52
CA ALA A 334 -1.78 -26.69 3.65
C ALA A 334 -1.98 -27.54 4.91
N THR A 335 -3.23 -27.73 5.31
CA THR A 335 -3.58 -28.47 6.53
C THR A 335 -3.35 -29.98 6.44
N SER A 336 -3.10 -30.52 5.24
CA SER A 336 -2.74 -31.93 5.06
C SER A 336 -1.36 -32.26 5.65
N GLN A 337 -0.42 -31.31 5.59
CA GLN A 337 0.95 -31.46 6.09
C GLN A 337 1.20 -30.71 7.40
N ASP A 338 0.26 -29.86 7.83
CA ASP A 338 0.43 -28.98 8.98
C ASP A 338 -0.73 -29.12 9.98
N GLN A 339 -0.50 -29.90 11.03
CA GLN A 339 -1.49 -30.11 12.10
C GLN A 339 -1.63 -28.88 13.00
N GLU A 340 -0.59 -28.06 13.14
CA GLU A 340 -0.63 -26.85 13.96
C GLU A 340 -1.54 -25.81 13.30
N LEU A 341 -1.35 -25.56 12.00
CA LEU A 341 -2.26 -24.74 11.19
C LEU A 341 -3.69 -25.26 11.25
N LYS A 342 -3.88 -26.58 11.07
CA LYS A 342 -5.21 -27.19 11.11
C LYS A 342 -5.91 -26.94 12.45
N GLN A 343 -5.16 -27.03 13.55
CA GLN A 343 -5.69 -26.77 14.88
C GLN A 343 -5.98 -25.28 15.09
N ALA A 344 -5.08 -24.39 14.67
CA ALA A 344 -5.24 -22.94 14.78
C ALA A 344 -6.49 -22.43 14.05
N LEU A 345 -6.79 -22.98 12.87
CA LEU A 345 -8.03 -22.70 12.15
C LEU A 345 -9.26 -23.22 12.88
N LYS A 346 -9.23 -24.46 13.40
CA LYS A 346 -10.37 -25.02 14.14
C LYS A 346 -10.73 -24.22 15.40
N THR A 347 -9.75 -23.65 16.08
CA THR A 347 -9.96 -22.84 17.29
C THR A 347 -10.07 -21.34 17.00
N LEU A 348 -9.99 -20.91 15.74
CA LEU A 348 -10.15 -19.50 15.36
C LEU A 348 -11.52 -18.92 15.78
N PRO A 349 -12.65 -19.63 15.63
CA PRO A 349 -13.95 -19.16 16.11
C PRO A 349 -13.98 -18.84 17.61
N ASP A 350 -13.27 -19.61 18.43
CA ASP A 350 -13.28 -19.47 19.91
C ASP A 350 -12.62 -18.17 20.40
N ARG A 351 -11.75 -17.59 19.57
CA ARG A 351 -11.06 -16.32 19.81
C ARG A 351 -11.58 -15.16 18.96
N THR A 352 -12.70 -15.38 18.26
CA THR A 352 -13.39 -14.37 17.47
C THR A 352 -14.58 -13.82 18.27
N ILE A 353 -15.00 -12.58 17.98
CA ILE A 353 -16.20 -12.00 18.62
C ILE A 353 -17.44 -12.89 18.38
N GLN A 354 -18.33 -12.94 19.36
CA GLN A 354 -19.42 -13.91 19.42
C GLN A 354 -20.34 -13.91 18.18
N GLU A 355 -20.59 -12.73 17.60
CA GLU A 355 -21.45 -12.56 16.41
C GLU A 355 -20.84 -13.17 15.14
N GLU A 356 -19.50 -13.23 15.05
CA GLU A 356 -18.76 -13.71 13.89
C GLU A 356 -18.27 -15.16 14.06
N ALA A 357 -18.24 -15.67 15.30
CA ALA A 357 -17.72 -17.00 15.63
C ALA A 357 -18.47 -18.13 14.93
N GLU A 358 -19.81 -18.17 15.01
CA GLU A 358 -20.60 -19.25 14.42
C GLU A 358 -20.56 -19.25 12.88
N PRO A 359 -20.73 -18.11 12.17
CA PRO A 359 -20.53 -18.05 10.73
C PRO A 359 -19.13 -18.49 10.30
N LEU A 360 -18.09 -18.11 11.06
CA LEU A 360 -16.72 -18.51 10.78
C LEU A 360 -16.50 -20.01 10.98
N ALA A 361 -17.03 -20.60 12.05
CA ALA A 361 -16.96 -22.04 12.29
C ALA A 361 -17.61 -22.84 11.15
N ARG A 362 -18.78 -22.41 10.67
CA ARG A 362 -19.47 -23.03 9.52
C ARG A 362 -18.65 -22.95 8.24
N TYR A 363 -18.04 -21.79 7.97
CA TYR A 363 -17.18 -21.61 6.79
C TYR A 363 -15.94 -22.49 6.87
N ILE A 364 -15.29 -22.57 8.03
CA ILE A 364 -14.09 -23.39 8.28
C ILE A 364 -14.40 -24.88 8.10
N SER A 365 -15.49 -25.40 8.67
CA SER A 365 -15.90 -26.79 8.44
C SER A 365 -16.04 -27.06 6.96
N ARG A 366 -16.79 -26.20 6.25
CA ARG A 366 -17.06 -26.37 4.83
C ARG A 366 -15.80 -26.42 3.97
N ILE A 367 -14.74 -25.67 4.29
CA ILE A 367 -13.50 -25.65 3.51
C ILE A 367 -12.51 -26.75 3.93
N LEU A 368 -12.61 -27.27 5.16
CA LEU A 368 -11.76 -28.38 5.64
C LEU A 368 -12.32 -29.76 5.27
N ASP A 369 -13.65 -29.88 5.17
CA ASP A 369 -14.36 -31.07 4.66
C ASP A 369 -14.13 -31.26 3.17
#